data_AF-A0A2M7IPE6-F1
#
_entry.id   AF-A0A2M7IPE6-F1
#
_cell.length_a   1.000
_cell.length_b   1.000
_cell.length_c   1.000
_cell.angle_alpha   90.00
_cell.angle_beta   90.00
_cell.angle_gamma   90.00
#
_symmetry.space_group_name_H-M   'P 1'
#
loop_
_entity.id
_entity.type
_entity.pdbx_description
1 polymer ?
#
loop_
_entity_poly.entity_id
_entity_poly.type
_entity_poly.pdbx_seq_one_letter_code
_entity_poly.pdbx_strand_id
1 'polypeptide(L)'
;MVYLNLKNNKRGFSLLEVIIVSAIITLFFGELFGGIHYTLALITDSKAKLTALSVANDAMEYLHSLSYDAVGTVAGIPNGLIPQVSTSTLNGIEFEKRVLVEYVDSPADGLGQADSNGITTDYKQVKVTVGWVSGGQAKQIFLVSLIIPRSIESDEGGGTLRVNVFDANIIPLPGASVRVINNTLSPHIDITRTTDASGIALFSGAPAGADYEIFVTASGYSSEQTYMATVDLPNPTSRPVAVLEADVSTMNFFIDRLSTLDITTLADKTNQIVSEQFNDLSGVATSSAVTANAGSLVLTDVAGSYSPSGEAFLASTSPAILQQWDKVEMTSVVPADTTLILQLYTGTSTYILVPDSALPGNGVGFSSSPVDISGLDVATYPSLVIGVQLATTNSTITPAVDTIVIQYVESETPLGSVSLISLGAKTIGTDASSSPVYKTELTGTSNGSGKLIFSDVEYDSYTISATGYDIREACQANPVKVFPNTNTELSLILGSNTVNSLRVVAKTSLGTKLSDATVTLSRPGFSASGITSPCGQVYFGSLTSADDYELLVEAIGYVSQTMGSTTVSGDTVKTVTF
;
A
#
# COMPACT_ATOMS: atom_id res chain seq x y z
N MET A 1 148.08 15.35 -27.90
CA MET A 1 147.76 15.96 -26.59
C MET A 1 146.35 15.53 -26.22
N VAL A 2 146.24 14.74 -25.15
CA VAL A 2 145.07 14.47 -24.28
C VAL A 2 143.74 14.02 -24.93
N TYR A 3 143.42 12.74 -24.73
CA TYR A 3 142.08 12.15 -24.85
C TYR A 3 141.13 12.72 -23.78
N LEU A 4 139.89 13.08 -24.14
CA LEU A 4 138.77 13.13 -23.20
C LEU A 4 137.71 12.08 -23.58
N ASN A 5 137.56 11.10 -22.69
CA ASN A 5 136.67 9.96 -22.81
C ASN A 5 135.32 10.32 -22.17
N LEU A 6 134.32 10.68 -22.98
CA LEU A 6 132.95 10.89 -22.51
C LEU A 6 132.20 9.54 -22.54
N LYS A 7 132.25 8.86 -21.40
CA LYS A 7 131.57 7.59 -21.15
C LYS A 7 130.05 7.85 -21.04
N ASN A 8 129.29 7.46 -22.06
CA ASN A 8 127.83 7.50 -22.07
C ASN A 8 127.28 6.43 -21.10
N ASN A 9 127.07 6.80 -19.84
CA ASN A 9 126.38 5.97 -18.85
C ASN A 9 124.86 5.97 -19.16
N LYS A 10 124.38 5.00 -19.94
CA LYS A 10 122.97 4.62 -19.86
C LYS A 10 122.75 3.97 -18.49
N ARG A 11 122.17 4.73 -17.55
CA ARG A 11 121.77 4.22 -16.24
C ARG A 11 120.65 3.19 -16.46
N GLY A 12 120.94 1.92 -16.18
CA GLY A 12 119.91 0.88 -16.07
C GLY A 12 119.12 1.04 -14.79
N PHE A 13 117.89 0.51 -14.77
CA PHE A 13 117.03 0.53 -13.59
C PHE A 13 117.62 -0.29 -12.45
N SER A 14 117.46 0.21 -11.23
CA SER A 14 117.78 -0.54 -10.01
C SER A 14 116.78 -1.69 -9.81
N LEU A 15 117.23 -2.83 -9.28
CA LEU A 15 116.34 -3.94 -8.89
C LEU A 15 115.22 -3.44 -7.95
N LEU A 16 115.54 -2.47 -7.08
CA LEU A 16 114.58 -1.86 -6.17
C LEU A 16 113.52 -1.03 -6.91
N GLU A 17 113.89 -0.29 -7.97
CA GLU A 17 112.93 0.46 -8.79
C GLU A 17 111.96 -0.47 -9.51
N VAL A 18 112.45 -1.59 -10.05
CA VAL A 18 111.59 -2.57 -10.73
C VAL A 18 110.59 -3.20 -9.76
N ILE A 19 111.01 -3.53 -8.53
CA ILE A 19 110.13 -4.08 -7.48
C ILE A 19 109.07 -3.05 -7.04
N ILE A 20 109.46 -1.79 -6.81
CA ILE A 20 108.51 -0.75 -6.40
C ILE A 20 107.49 -0.46 -7.52
N VAL A 21 107.97 -0.29 -8.75
CA VAL A 21 107.08 -0.01 -9.91
C VAL A 21 106.15 -1.18 -10.18
N SER A 22 106.64 -2.42 -10.14
CA SER A 22 105.79 -3.61 -10.30
C SER A 22 104.77 -3.77 -9.15
N ALA A 23 105.14 -3.46 -7.91
CA ALA A 23 104.21 -3.49 -6.78
C ALA A 23 103.08 -2.45 -6.95
N ILE A 24 103.43 -1.20 -7.33
CA ILE A 24 102.45 -0.13 -7.56
C ILE A 24 101.53 -0.47 -8.74
N ILE A 25 102.08 -0.97 -9.84
CA ILE A 25 101.31 -1.41 -11.02
C ILE A 25 100.37 -2.55 -10.64
N THR A 26 100.84 -3.55 -9.89
CA THR A 26 100.01 -4.69 -9.49
C THR A 26 98.88 -4.26 -8.57
N LEU A 27 99.12 -3.30 -7.67
CA LEU A 27 98.10 -2.75 -6.78
C LEU A 27 97.05 -1.96 -7.58
N PHE A 28 97.49 -1.06 -8.46
CA PHE A 28 96.60 -0.27 -9.31
C PHE A 28 95.75 -1.14 -10.26
N PHE A 29 96.38 -2.06 -11.00
CA PHE A 29 95.65 -2.95 -11.90
C PHE A 29 94.83 -3.99 -11.13
N GLY A 30 95.28 -4.44 -9.97
CA GLY A 30 94.52 -5.34 -9.09
C GLY A 30 93.22 -4.71 -8.62
N GLU A 31 93.26 -3.46 -8.17
CA GLU A 31 92.07 -2.69 -7.80
C GLU A 31 91.16 -2.41 -9.00
N LEU A 32 91.72 -2.07 -10.17
CA LEU A 32 90.95 -1.84 -11.39
C LEU A 32 90.23 -3.11 -11.86
N PHE A 33 90.92 -4.24 -11.97
CA PHE A 33 90.33 -5.52 -12.37
C PHE A 33 89.33 -6.03 -11.32
N GLY A 34 89.63 -5.88 -10.03
CA GLY A 34 88.71 -6.20 -8.94
C GLY A 34 87.41 -5.38 -9.03
N GLY A 35 87.53 -4.07 -9.30
CA GLY A 35 86.39 -3.17 -9.48
C GLY A 35 85.52 -3.54 -10.68
N ILE A 36 86.14 -3.88 -11.82
CA ILE A 36 85.41 -4.32 -13.03
C ILE A 36 84.69 -5.65 -12.76
N HIS A 37 85.35 -6.62 -12.13
CA HIS A 37 84.73 -7.90 -11.79
C HIS A 37 83.55 -7.73 -10.84
N TYR A 38 83.69 -6.90 -9.80
CA TYR A 38 82.60 -6.57 -8.88
C TYR A 38 81.42 -5.90 -9.58
N THR A 39 81.70 -4.94 -10.47
CA THR A 39 80.66 -4.22 -11.22
C THR A 39 79.90 -5.17 -12.16
N LEU A 40 80.60 -6.05 -12.88
CA LEU A 40 79.97 -7.06 -13.74
C LEU A 40 79.12 -8.05 -12.95
N ALA A 41 79.59 -8.49 -11.78
CA ALA A 41 78.81 -9.35 -10.88
C ALA A 41 77.55 -8.64 -10.39
N LEU A 42 77.65 -7.36 -10.01
CA LEU A 42 76.52 -6.53 -9.57
C LEU A 42 75.49 -6.30 -10.69
N ILE A 43 75.95 -6.04 -11.92
CA ILE A 43 75.08 -5.88 -13.10
C ILE A 43 74.34 -7.18 -13.40
N THR A 44 75.06 -8.31 -13.37
CA THR A 44 74.48 -9.64 -13.61
C THR A 44 73.41 -9.95 -12.56
N ASP A 45 73.68 -9.63 -11.30
CA ASP A 45 72.73 -9.84 -10.21
C ASP A 45 71.50 -8.95 -10.30
N SER A 46 71.71 -7.67 -10.64
CA SER A 46 70.63 -6.70 -10.83
C SER A 46 69.74 -7.11 -12.01
N LYS A 47 70.34 -7.59 -13.11
CA LYS A 47 69.61 -8.12 -14.26
C LYS A 47 68.81 -9.37 -13.91
N ALA A 48 69.40 -10.30 -13.14
CA ALA A 48 68.70 -11.50 -12.67
C ALA A 48 67.51 -11.14 -11.78
N LYS A 49 67.68 -10.18 -10.85
CA LYS A 49 66.61 -9.69 -9.97
C LYS A 49 65.47 -9.00 -10.73
N LEU A 50 65.77 -8.15 -11.71
CA LEU A 50 64.74 -7.51 -12.55
C LEU A 50 64.00 -8.54 -13.42
N THR A 51 64.71 -9.55 -13.93
CA THR A 51 64.11 -10.65 -14.67
C THR A 51 63.20 -11.49 -13.76
N ALA A 52 63.64 -11.80 -12.54
CA ALA A 52 62.83 -12.48 -11.54
C ALA A 52 61.55 -11.70 -11.21
N LEU A 53 61.63 -10.37 -11.12
CA LEU A 53 60.46 -9.51 -10.88
C LEU A 53 59.46 -9.57 -12.03
N SER A 54 59.93 -9.61 -13.29
CA SER A 54 59.06 -9.84 -14.44
C SER A 54 58.35 -11.20 -14.34
N VAL A 55 59.08 -12.27 -14.02
CA VAL A 55 58.52 -13.62 -13.85
C VAL A 55 57.49 -13.66 -12.71
N ALA A 56 57.75 -12.95 -11.61
CA ALA A 56 56.83 -12.83 -10.48
C ALA A 56 55.56 -12.06 -10.88
N ASN A 57 55.69 -10.96 -11.62
CA ASN A 57 54.56 -10.20 -12.13
C ASN A 57 53.73 -11.02 -13.13
N ASP A 58 54.35 -11.72 -14.08
CA ASP A 58 53.64 -12.58 -15.03
C ASP A 58 52.82 -13.67 -14.31
N ALA A 59 53.39 -14.25 -13.24
CA ALA A 59 52.69 -15.21 -12.40
C ALA A 59 51.54 -14.55 -11.61
N MET A 60 51.73 -13.33 -11.11
CA MET A 60 50.68 -12.56 -10.43
C MET A 60 49.53 -12.20 -11.38
N GLU A 61 49.82 -11.73 -12.59
CA GLU A 61 48.81 -11.41 -13.62
C GLU A 61 48.01 -12.65 -14.01
N TYR A 62 48.66 -13.80 -14.13
CA TYR A 62 47.96 -15.07 -14.35
C TYR A 62 46.99 -15.36 -13.20
N LEU A 63 47.40 -15.20 -11.94
CA LEU A 63 46.52 -15.39 -10.77
C LEU A 63 45.35 -14.41 -10.76
N HIS A 64 45.56 -13.15 -11.16
CA HIS A 64 44.50 -12.13 -11.27
C HIS A 64 43.53 -12.37 -12.41
N SER A 65 43.91 -13.14 -13.43
CA SER A 65 43.03 -13.50 -14.54
C SER A 65 42.03 -14.61 -14.23
N LEU A 66 42.23 -15.34 -13.13
CA LEU A 66 41.38 -16.46 -12.70
C LEU A 66 40.13 -15.97 -11.93
N SER A 67 39.06 -16.76 -11.96
CA SER A 67 37.94 -16.57 -11.03
C SER A 67 38.38 -16.83 -9.59
N TYR A 68 37.67 -16.27 -8.61
CA TYR A 68 37.98 -16.47 -7.18
C TYR A 68 38.14 -17.95 -6.84
N ASP A 69 37.23 -18.81 -7.28
CA ASP A 69 37.24 -20.25 -6.99
C ASP A 69 38.39 -20.98 -7.68
N ALA A 70 38.80 -20.53 -8.87
CA ALA A 70 39.92 -21.12 -9.60
C ALA A 70 41.29 -20.78 -8.99
N VAL A 71 41.37 -19.77 -8.12
CA VAL A 71 42.58 -19.45 -7.35
C VAL A 71 42.73 -20.45 -6.20
N GLY A 72 43.42 -21.55 -6.49
CA GLY A 72 43.84 -22.56 -5.52
C GLY A 72 45.00 -23.38 -6.06
N THR A 73 45.77 -24.00 -5.18
CA THR A 73 46.93 -24.81 -5.59
C THR A 73 46.59 -26.29 -5.67
N VAL A 74 47.27 -27.02 -6.55
CA VAL A 74 47.13 -28.48 -6.68
C VAL A 74 47.46 -29.13 -5.35
N ALA A 75 46.49 -29.87 -4.80
CA ALA A 75 46.56 -30.49 -3.47
C ALA A 75 46.78 -29.49 -2.31
N GLY A 76 46.51 -28.21 -2.52
CA GLY A 76 46.52 -27.19 -1.47
C GLY A 76 45.15 -26.92 -0.85
N ILE A 77 45.12 -25.96 0.05
CA ILE A 77 43.91 -25.43 0.69
C ILE A 77 44.01 -23.89 0.58
N PRO A 78 43.26 -23.23 -0.32
CA PRO A 78 42.28 -23.78 -1.24
C PRO A 78 42.87 -24.67 -2.36
N ASN A 79 42.11 -25.69 -2.75
CA ASN A 79 42.45 -26.59 -3.85
C ASN A 79 42.17 -25.89 -5.19
N GLY A 80 43.05 -26.07 -6.16
CA GLY A 80 42.85 -25.60 -7.53
C GLY A 80 43.89 -26.16 -8.49
N LEU A 81 44.00 -25.53 -9.66
CA LEU A 81 44.84 -26.03 -10.76
C LEU A 81 46.27 -25.48 -10.74
N ILE A 82 46.60 -24.55 -9.83
CA ILE A 82 47.90 -23.87 -9.80
C ILE A 82 48.96 -24.79 -9.17
N PRO A 83 50.06 -25.14 -9.86
CA PRO A 83 51.13 -25.91 -9.24
C PRO A 83 51.75 -25.13 -8.06
N GLN A 84 51.95 -25.76 -6.92
CA GLN A 84 52.61 -25.13 -5.76
C GLN A 84 54.07 -24.76 -6.07
N VAL A 85 54.75 -25.56 -6.89
CA VAL A 85 56.11 -25.31 -7.38
C VAL A 85 56.15 -25.56 -8.89
N SER A 86 56.80 -24.66 -9.62
CA SER A 86 57.06 -24.80 -11.06
C SER A 86 58.37 -24.11 -11.43
N THR A 87 58.98 -24.48 -12.55
CA THR A 87 60.16 -23.79 -13.08
C THR A 87 59.81 -22.98 -14.33
N SER A 88 60.58 -21.92 -14.57
CA SER A 88 60.49 -21.12 -15.79
C SER A 88 61.88 -20.61 -16.16
N THR A 89 62.18 -20.53 -17.45
CA THR A 89 63.46 -19.98 -17.91
C THR A 89 63.21 -18.66 -18.63
N LEU A 90 63.88 -17.59 -18.20
CA LEU A 90 63.82 -16.28 -18.87
C LEU A 90 65.22 -15.68 -18.95
N ASN A 91 65.60 -15.16 -20.13
CA ASN A 91 66.93 -14.63 -20.40
C ASN A 91 68.09 -15.61 -20.09
N GLY A 92 67.85 -16.92 -20.22
CA GLY A 92 68.84 -17.97 -19.94
C GLY A 92 69.07 -18.26 -18.46
N ILE A 93 68.25 -17.71 -17.56
CA ILE A 93 68.26 -17.99 -16.12
C ILE A 93 67.05 -18.85 -15.80
N GLU A 94 67.27 -19.96 -15.10
CA GLU A 94 66.20 -20.78 -14.54
C GLU A 94 65.71 -20.18 -13.22
N PHE A 95 64.39 -20.05 -13.11
CA PHE A 95 63.68 -19.55 -11.95
C PHE A 95 62.75 -20.63 -11.42
N GLU A 96 62.82 -20.88 -10.12
CA GLU A 96 61.82 -21.66 -9.39
C GLU A 96 60.73 -20.72 -8.88
N LYS A 97 59.48 -21.00 -9.24
CA LYS A 97 58.29 -20.27 -8.78
C LYS A 97 57.56 -21.12 -7.76
N ARG A 98 57.32 -20.55 -6.59
CA ARG A 98 56.48 -21.14 -5.54
C ARG A 98 55.25 -20.27 -5.32
N VAL A 99 54.06 -20.86 -5.43
CA VAL A 99 52.78 -20.17 -5.17
C VAL A 99 52.18 -20.73 -3.90
N LEU A 100 51.83 -19.83 -2.97
CA LEU A 100 51.06 -20.12 -1.77
C LEU A 100 49.74 -19.35 -1.86
N VAL A 101 48.64 -20.03 -1.59
CA VAL A 101 47.30 -19.44 -1.49
C VAL A 101 46.72 -19.85 -0.15
N GLU A 102 46.21 -18.89 0.61
CA GLU A 102 45.64 -19.11 1.93
C GLU A 102 44.34 -18.31 2.06
N TYR A 103 43.36 -18.87 2.76
CA TYR A 103 42.20 -18.10 3.21
C TYR A 103 42.61 -17.18 4.36
N VAL A 104 42.00 -15.99 4.40
CA VAL A 104 42.25 -15.00 5.44
C VAL A 104 40.93 -14.56 6.06
N ASP A 105 40.92 -14.58 7.39
CA ASP A 105 39.89 -14.02 8.28
C ASP A 105 40.22 -12.54 8.55
N SER A 106 39.27 -11.65 8.26
CA SER A 106 39.37 -10.21 8.15
C SER A 106 38.77 -9.57 9.39
N PRO A 107 39.52 -8.72 10.13
CA PRO A 107 38.99 -8.06 11.33
C PRO A 107 37.82 -7.08 11.10
N ALA A 108 37.32 -6.93 9.88
CA ALA A 108 36.36 -5.91 9.48
C ALA A 108 34.93 -6.21 9.95
N ASP A 109 34.53 -7.49 9.97
CA ASP A 109 33.21 -7.96 10.40
C ASP A 109 33.26 -8.99 11.54
N GLY A 110 34.45 -9.32 12.01
CA GLY A 110 34.70 -10.06 13.24
C GLY A 110 35.93 -10.93 13.08
N LEU A 111 36.11 -11.93 13.93
CA LEU A 111 37.14 -12.95 13.74
C LEU A 111 36.61 -14.27 14.34
N GLY A 112 36.89 -15.38 13.69
CA GLY A 112 36.53 -16.72 14.16
C GLY A 112 35.03 -16.85 14.49
N GLN A 113 34.73 -17.16 15.75
CA GLN A 113 33.34 -17.33 16.22
C GLN A 113 32.60 -16.01 16.47
N ALA A 114 33.32 -14.89 16.50
CA ALA A 114 32.74 -13.55 16.66
C ALA A 114 32.49 -12.87 15.31
N ASP A 115 32.67 -13.60 14.21
CA ASP A 115 32.36 -13.13 12.88
C ASP A 115 30.85 -12.87 12.71
N SER A 116 30.50 -11.74 12.06
CA SER A 116 29.13 -11.27 11.92
C SER A 116 28.26 -12.18 11.05
N ASN A 117 28.88 -12.88 10.10
CA ASN A 117 28.20 -13.72 9.12
C ASN A 117 28.53 -15.23 9.31
N GLY A 118 29.54 -15.54 10.14
CA GLY A 118 29.99 -16.88 10.52
C GLY A 118 31.00 -17.51 9.57
N ILE A 119 31.45 -16.78 8.55
CA ILE A 119 32.38 -17.21 7.51
C ILE A 119 33.73 -16.57 7.84
N THR A 120 34.78 -17.38 7.96
CA THR A 120 36.13 -16.89 8.36
C THR A 120 37.11 -16.89 7.19
N THR A 121 36.59 -16.86 5.95
CA THR A 121 37.35 -17.07 4.71
C THR A 121 37.15 -15.93 3.72
N ASP A 122 37.28 -14.71 4.22
CA ASP A 122 36.83 -13.48 3.57
C ASP A 122 37.49 -13.22 2.21
N TYR A 123 38.78 -13.51 2.13
CA TYR A 123 39.51 -13.43 0.89
C TYR A 123 40.67 -14.43 0.85
N LYS A 124 41.20 -14.63 -0.35
CA LYS A 124 42.42 -15.42 -0.55
C LYS A 124 43.62 -14.50 -0.60
N GLN A 125 44.63 -14.76 0.22
CA GLN A 125 45.94 -14.15 0.07
C GLN A 125 46.79 -15.05 -0.82
N VAL A 126 47.36 -14.47 -1.88
CA VAL A 126 48.30 -15.14 -2.77
C VAL A 126 49.70 -14.61 -2.54
N LYS A 127 50.67 -15.51 -2.40
CA LYS A 127 52.10 -15.19 -2.32
C LYS A 127 52.87 -15.95 -3.38
N VAL A 128 53.45 -15.22 -4.32
CA VAL A 128 54.34 -15.77 -5.35
C VAL A 128 55.78 -15.51 -4.93
N THR A 129 56.57 -16.57 -4.74
CA THR A 129 58.01 -16.49 -4.46
C THR A 129 58.77 -16.97 -5.70
N VAL A 130 59.73 -16.18 -6.17
CA VAL A 130 60.58 -16.53 -7.32
C VAL A 130 62.03 -16.62 -6.86
N GLY A 131 62.60 -17.82 -6.92
CA GLY A 131 63.98 -18.14 -6.55
C GLY A 131 64.87 -18.37 -7.76
N TRP A 132 66.15 -17.99 -7.66
CA TRP A 132 67.18 -18.27 -8.66
C TRP A 132 68.56 -18.41 -8.00
N VAL A 133 69.53 -18.96 -8.73
CA VAL A 133 70.93 -19.05 -8.29
C VAL A 133 71.78 -18.02 -9.04
N SER A 134 72.51 -17.19 -8.32
CA SER A 134 73.42 -16.17 -8.88
C SER A 134 74.74 -16.20 -8.10
N GLY A 135 75.86 -16.41 -8.79
CA GLY A 135 77.19 -16.49 -8.17
C GLY A 135 77.33 -17.63 -7.13
N GLY A 136 76.62 -18.74 -7.32
CA GLY A 136 76.59 -19.87 -6.39
C GLY A 136 75.76 -19.65 -5.12
N GLN A 137 75.02 -18.53 -5.03
CA GLN A 137 74.12 -18.22 -3.92
C GLN A 137 72.67 -18.27 -4.38
N ALA A 138 71.80 -18.87 -3.57
CA ALA A 138 70.36 -18.84 -3.79
C ALA A 138 69.81 -17.45 -3.41
N LYS A 139 69.01 -16.87 -4.31
CA LYS A 139 68.36 -15.57 -4.13
C LYS A 139 66.89 -15.71 -4.45
N GLN A 140 66.06 -14.85 -3.84
CA GLN A 140 64.63 -14.87 -4.07
C GLN A 140 64.02 -13.47 -3.94
N ILE A 141 62.85 -13.31 -4.56
CA ILE A 141 61.91 -12.21 -4.32
C ILE A 141 60.53 -12.81 -4.08
N PHE A 142 59.61 -12.01 -3.55
CA PHE A 142 58.21 -12.40 -3.46
C PHE A 142 57.27 -11.22 -3.74
N LEU A 143 56.08 -11.54 -4.24
CA LEU A 143 54.94 -10.64 -4.37
C LEU A 143 53.78 -11.22 -3.56
N VAL A 144 52.95 -10.34 -3.01
CA VAL A 144 51.74 -10.70 -2.28
C VAL A 144 50.59 -9.87 -2.84
N SER A 145 49.43 -10.51 -3.02
CA SER A 145 48.18 -9.84 -3.36
C SER A 145 47.02 -10.49 -2.63
N LEU A 146 45.91 -9.77 -2.55
CA LEU A 146 44.62 -10.30 -2.12
C LEU A 146 43.77 -10.58 -3.36
N ILE A 147 42.97 -11.66 -3.31
CA ILE A 147 41.94 -11.99 -4.29
C ILE A 147 40.63 -12.00 -3.51
N ILE A 148 39.74 -11.08 -3.86
CA ILE A 148 38.47 -10.85 -3.16
C ILE A 148 37.35 -11.50 -4.00
N PRO A 149 36.40 -12.23 -3.40
CA PRO A 149 35.23 -12.72 -4.14
C PRO A 149 34.43 -11.54 -4.72
N ARG A 150 33.74 -11.77 -5.85
CA ARG A 150 32.89 -10.72 -6.46
C ARG A 150 31.58 -10.48 -5.71
N SER A 151 31.15 -11.47 -4.91
CA SER A 151 29.99 -11.39 -4.02
C SER A 151 30.44 -11.25 -2.57
N ILE A 152 29.47 -11.26 -1.65
CA ILE A 152 29.72 -11.50 -0.22
C ILE A 152 30.41 -12.86 -0.04
N GLU A 153 31.30 -12.92 0.95
CA GLU A 153 32.19 -14.02 1.31
C GLU A 153 31.42 -15.35 1.38
N SER A 154 31.99 -16.42 0.80
CA SER A 154 31.41 -17.76 0.85
C SER A 154 32.49 -18.85 0.84
N ASP A 155 32.27 -19.90 1.65
CA ASP A 155 33.15 -21.07 1.77
C ASP A 155 33.00 -22.06 0.59
N GLU A 156 31.85 -22.00 -0.11
CA GLU A 156 31.49 -22.81 -1.28
C GLU A 156 30.93 -21.90 -2.38
N GLY A 157 31.21 -22.25 -3.64
CA GLY A 157 30.73 -21.52 -4.82
C GLY A 157 29.21 -21.30 -4.75
N GLY A 158 28.79 -20.05 -4.94
CA GLY A 158 27.40 -19.64 -4.80
C GLY A 158 27.22 -18.14 -5.04
N GLY A 159 25.97 -17.69 -5.03
CA GLY A 159 25.60 -16.28 -5.06
C GLY A 159 25.16 -15.78 -3.68
N THR A 160 24.65 -14.55 -3.66
CA THR A 160 24.03 -13.97 -2.48
C THR A 160 22.59 -13.57 -2.79
N LEU A 161 21.64 -14.09 -2.01
CA LEU A 161 20.27 -13.59 -2.03
C LEU A 161 20.12 -12.54 -0.93
N ARG A 162 19.82 -11.30 -1.34
CA ARG A 162 19.53 -10.17 -0.46
C ARG A 162 18.03 -9.91 -0.44
N VAL A 163 17.44 -9.96 0.75
CA VAL A 163 16.02 -9.63 0.96
C VAL A 163 15.92 -8.39 1.83
N ASN A 164 15.40 -7.30 1.27
CA ASN A 164 15.11 -6.09 2.01
C ASN A 164 13.63 -6.09 2.41
N VAL A 165 13.35 -5.77 3.68
CA VAL A 165 12.00 -5.68 4.22
C VAL A 165 11.78 -4.28 4.78
N PHE A 166 10.68 -3.66 4.37
CA PHE A 166 10.28 -2.32 4.79
C PHE A 166 8.85 -2.34 5.34
N ASP A 167 8.51 -1.30 6.10
CA ASP A 167 7.13 -0.97 6.43
C ASP A 167 6.43 -0.21 5.29
N ALA A 168 5.13 0.13 5.45
CA ALA A 168 4.38 0.84 4.42
C ALA A 168 4.88 2.27 4.16
N ASN A 169 5.72 2.82 5.04
CA ASN A 169 6.37 4.13 4.91
C ASN A 169 7.81 4.02 4.39
N ILE A 170 8.24 2.84 3.91
CA ILE A 170 9.58 2.58 3.37
C ILE A 170 10.66 2.71 4.47
N ILE A 171 10.30 2.49 5.74
CA ILE A 171 11.26 2.40 6.83
C ILE A 171 11.74 0.96 6.93
N PRO A 172 13.07 0.70 7.01
CA PRO A 172 13.57 -0.66 7.16
C PRO A 172 13.00 -1.34 8.40
N LEU A 173 12.56 -2.60 8.24
CA LEU A 173 11.92 -3.36 9.31
C LEU A 173 12.89 -4.40 9.89
N PRO A 174 13.54 -4.13 11.05
CA PRO A 174 14.40 -5.09 11.71
C PRO A 174 13.60 -6.21 12.39
N GLY A 175 14.17 -7.41 12.43
CA GLY A 175 13.58 -8.58 13.10
C GLY A 175 12.43 -9.26 12.34
N ALA A 176 12.17 -8.88 11.08
CA ALA A 176 11.24 -9.62 10.22
C ALA A 176 11.84 -10.98 9.85
N SER A 177 11.01 -12.02 9.87
CA SER A 177 11.41 -13.38 9.50
C SER A 177 11.34 -13.56 7.99
N VAL A 178 12.45 -13.95 7.38
CA VAL A 178 12.57 -14.24 5.95
C VAL A 178 12.93 -15.70 5.79
N ARG A 179 11.99 -16.50 5.28
CA ARG A 179 12.21 -17.90 4.93
C ARG A 179 12.43 -18.02 3.43
N VAL A 180 13.47 -18.75 3.04
CA VAL A 180 13.84 -19.01 1.65
C VAL A 180 13.77 -20.50 1.41
N ILE A 181 13.01 -20.89 0.37
CA ILE A 181 12.84 -22.28 -0.04
C ILE A 181 13.30 -22.44 -1.50
N ASN A 182 13.99 -23.53 -1.79
CA ASN A 182 14.21 -23.99 -3.15
C ASN A 182 14.09 -25.51 -3.20
N ASN A 183 13.02 -25.99 -3.83
CA ASN A 183 12.72 -27.43 -3.96
C ASN A 183 13.22 -28.03 -5.28
N THR A 184 13.85 -27.25 -6.17
CA THR A 184 14.36 -27.72 -7.46
C THR A 184 15.83 -28.11 -7.40
N LEU A 185 16.55 -27.65 -6.38
CA LEU A 185 17.96 -27.96 -6.13
C LEU A 185 18.16 -29.24 -5.29
N SER A 186 19.36 -29.80 -5.38
CA SER A 186 19.80 -30.94 -4.55
C SER A 186 21.16 -30.61 -3.91
N PRO A 187 21.26 -30.52 -2.57
CA PRO A 187 20.17 -30.67 -1.60
C PRO A 187 19.11 -29.56 -1.71
N HIS A 188 17.90 -29.85 -1.25
CA HIS A 188 16.82 -28.86 -1.18
C HIS A 188 17.20 -27.78 -0.15
N ILE A 189 16.78 -26.54 -0.40
CA ILE A 189 17.03 -25.41 0.48
C ILE A 189 15.75 -25.07 1.23
N ASP A 190 15.84 -24.95 2.56
CA ASP A 190 14.81 -24.38 3.42
C ASP A 190 15.50 -23.76 4.64
N ILE A 191 15.66 -22.46 4.61
CA ILE A 191 16.38 -21.70 5.63
C ILE A 191 15.62 -20.44 5.99
N THR A 192 15.70 -20.04 7.26
CA THR A 192 15.11 -18.80 7.74
C THR A 192 16.18 -17.92 8.38
N ARG A 193 16.18 -16.64 8.04
CA ARG A 193 16.97 -15.59 8.68
C ARG A 193 16.06 -14.43 9.10
N THR A 194 16.50 -13.66 10.08
CA THR A 194 15.83 -12.42 10.49
C THR A 194 16.53 -11.22 9.89
N THR A 195 15.79 -10.18 9.56
CA THR A 195 16.36 -8.93 9.08
C THR A 195 17.16 -8.20 10.17
N ASP A 196 18.25 -7.56 9.77
CA ASP A 196 19.11 -6.74 10.62
C ASP A 196 18.53 -5.33 10.87
N ALA A 197 19.30 -4.45 11.52
CA ALA A 197 18.93 -3.05 11.79
C ALA A 197 18.63 -2.22 10.53
N SER A 198 19.12 -2.66 9.36
CA SER A 198 18.88 -2.03 8.06
C SER A 198 17.74 -2.70 7.30
N GLY A 199 16.97 -3.60 7.94
CA GLY A 199 15.87 -4.32 7.32
C GLY A 199 16.31 -5.38 6.31
N ILE A 200 17.55 -5.89 6.40
CA ILE A 200 18.13 -6.80 5.41
C ILE A 200 18.30 -8.20 5.99
N ALA A 201 17.81 -9.21 5.29
CA ALA A 201 18.20 -10.61 5.48
C ALA A 201 19.08 -11.03 4.29
N LEU A 202 20.35 -11.34 4.56
CA LEU A 202 21.32 -11.82 3.58
C LEU A 202 21.41 -13.34 3.64
N PHE A 203 21.47 -14.00 2.49
CA PHE A 203 21.72 -15.43 2.35
C PHE A 203 22.93 -15.62 1.42
N SER A 204 24.11 -15.57 2.04
CA SER A 204 25.41 -15.79 1.39
C SER A 204 25.62 -17.26 1.05
N GLY A 205 26.37 -17.55 -0.02
CA GLY A 205 26.65 -18.92 -0.44
C GLY A 205 25.39 -19.68 -0.91
N ALA A 206 24.33 -18.97 -1.31
CA ALA A 206 23.16 -19.62 -1.89
C ALA A 206 23.57 -20.28 -3.23
N PRO A 207 23.32 -21.59 -3.43
CA PRO A 207 23.71 -22.25 -4.67
C PRO A 207 23.14 -21.53 -5.91
N ALA A 208 23.85 -21.60 -7.04
CA ALA A 208 23.31 -21.06 -8.28
C ALA A 208 22.08 -21.87 -8.71
N GLY A 209 20.94 -21.19 -8.92
CA GLY A 209 19.67 -21.85 -9.21
C GLY A 209 18.53 -20.86 -9.44
N ALA A 210 17.53 -21.30 -10.19
CA ALA A 210 16.25 -20.60 -10.31
C ALA A 210 15.30 -21.01 -9.18
N ASP A 211 14.14 -20.37 -9.10
CA ASP A 211 13.01 -20.79 -8.26
C ASP A 211 13.23 -20.69 -6.74
N TYR A 212 13.99 -19.70 -6.28
CA TYR A 212 14.02 -19.34 -4.87
C TYR A 212 12.72 -18.64 -4.46
N GLU A 213 11.90 -19.34 -3.69
CA GLU A 213 10.69 -18.80 -3.08
C GLU A 213 11.01 -18.12 -1.75
N ILE A 214 10.45 -16.94 -1.53
CA ILE A 214 10.71 -16.12 -0.35
C ILE A 214 9.39 -15.86 0.37
N PHE A 215 9.38 -16.06 1.69
CA PHE A 215 8.25 -15.79 2.57
C PHE A 215 8.69 -14.82 3.67
N VAL A 216 8.02 -13.67 3.77
CA VAL A 216 8.33 -12.61 4.73
C VAL A 216 7.18 -12.46 5.71
N THR A 217 7.47 -12.58 7.01
CA THR A 217 6.47 -12.45 8.08
C THR A 217 7.05 -11.74 9.31
N ALA A 218 6.19 -11.08 10.08
CA ALA A 218 6.50 -10.61 11.43
C ALA A 218 5.24 -10.68 12.31
N SER A 219 5.41 -10.89 13.62
CA SER A 219 4.26 -11.05 14.53
C SER A 219 3.43 -9.76 14.60
N GLY A 220 2.14 -9.84 14.26
CA GLY A 220 1.22 -8.70 14.21
C GLY A 220 1.33 -7.84 12.94
N TYR A 221 2.07 -8.30 11.93
CA TYR A 221 2.23 -7.63 10.63
C TYR A 221 1.53 -8.44 9.53
N SER A 222 1.25 -7.80 8.40
CA SER A 222 0.93 -8.49 7.15
C SER A 222 2.09 -9.36 6.68
N SER A 223 1.83 -10.20 5.69
CA SER A 223 2.85 -11.06 5.07
C SER A 223 3.01 -10.73 3.59
N GLU A 224 4.20 -11.01 3.08
CA GLU A 224 4.46 -11.00 1.63
C GLU A 224 5.27 -12.22 1.23
N GLN A 225 5.15 -12.60 -0.04
CA GLN A 225 5.87 -13.74 -0.58
C GLN A 225 6.01 -13.64 -2.11
N THR A 226 6.88 -14.47 -2.65
CA THR A 226 6.87 -14.84 -4.08
C THR A 226 5.90 -15.99 -4.30
N TYR A 227 5.33 -16.09 -5.50
CA TYR A 227 4.42 -17.17 -5.88
C TYR A 227 4.94 -17.90 -7.11
N MET A 228 5.04 -19.23 -7.03
CA MET A 228 5.23 -20.08 -8.20
C MET A 228 4.04 -19.92 -9.16
N ALA A 229 4.31 -19.96 -10.47
CA ALA A 229 3.25 -19.97 -11.46
C ALA A 229 2.46 -21.29 -11.38
N THR A 230 1.13 -21.19 -11.33
CA THR A 230 0.21 -22.32 -11.33
C THR A 230 -0.80 -22.20 -12.47
N VAL A 231 -1.68 -23.18 -12.63
CA VAL A 231 -2.77 -23.10 -13.62
C VAL A 231 -3.73 -21.94 -13.29
N ASP A 232 -3.98 -21.69 -12.01
CA ASP A 232 -4.88 -20.63 -11.54
C ASP A 232 -4.17 -19.26 -11.44
N LEU A 233 -2.85 -19.26 -11.26
CA LEU A 233 -2.00 -18.06 -11.22
C LEU A 233 -0.82 -18.21 -12.20
N PRO A 234 -1.04 -18.19 -13.51
CA PRO A 234 0.03 -18.36 -14.50
C PRO A 234 0.99 -17.17 -14.54
N ASN A 235 0.54 -15.98 -14.11
CA ASN A 235 1.31 -14.75 -14.16
C ASN A 235 1.40 -14.07 -12.78
N PRO A 236 2.19 -14.60 -11.83
CA PRO A 236 2.42 -13.92 -10.56
C PRO A 236 3.13 -12.56 -10.74
N THR A 237 2.75 -11.57 -9.92
CA THR A 237 3.43 -10.27 -9.85
C THR A 237 4.78 -10.37 -9.15
N SER A 238 4.84 -11.09 -8.03
CA SER A 238 6.07 -11.39 -7.30
C SER A 238 6.50 -12.82 -7.61
N ARG A 239 7.47 -12.98 -8.51
CA ARG A 239 7.96 -14.29 -8.95
C ARG A 239 9.17 -14.73 -8.12
N PRO A 240 9.40 -16.05 -7.97
CA PRO A 240 10.62 -16.59 -7.41
C PRO A 240 11.86 -16.00 -8.10
N VAL A 241 12.91 -15.81 -7.32
CA VAL A 241 14.15 -15.19 -7.79
C VAL A 241 15.17 -16.26 -8.19
N ALA A 242 16.04 -15.93 -9.15
CA ALA A 242 17.19 -16.76 -9.48
C ALA A 242 18.43 -16.22 -8.77
N VAL A 243 19.30 -17.11 -8.28
CA VAL A 243 20.62 -16.78 -7.75
C VAL A 243 21.67 -17.26 -8.74
N LEU A 244 22.62 -16.38 -9.08
CA LEU A 244 23.76 -16.70 -9.93
C LEU A 244 25.03 -16.75 -9.09
N GLU A 245 25.98 -17.60 -9.48
CA GLU A 245 27.27 -17.70 -8.80
C GLU A 245 28.02 -16.36 -8.85
N ALA A 246 28.59 -15.98 -7.70
CA ALA A 246 29.33 -14.73 -7.52
C ALA A 246 28.53 -13.45 -7.86
N ASP A 247 27.19 -13.51 -7.79
CA ASP A 247 26.29 -12.37 -8.02
C ASP A 247 25.31 -12.17 -6.85
N VAL A 248 24.72 -10.97 -6.77
CA VAL A 248 23.76 -10.59 -5.72
C VAL A 248 22.36 -10.40 -6.32
N SER A 249 21.46 -11.32 -6.01
CA SER A 249 20.04 -11.20 -6.34
C SER A 249 19.31 -10.47 -5.22
N THR A 250 18.56 -9.41 -5.54
CA THR A 250 17.88 -8.58 -4.55
C THR A 250 16.36 -8.60 -4.72
N MET A 251 15.63 -8.81 -3.62
CA MET A 251 14.17 -8.71 -3.54
C MET A 251 13.76 -7.73 -2.44
N ASN A 252 12.67 -6.99 -2.66
CA ASN A 252 12.12 -6.02 -1.71
C ASN A 252 10.69 -6.41 -1.34
N PHE A 253 10.37 -6.39 -0.05
CA PHE A 253 9.04 -6.70 0.48
C PHE A 253 8.56 -5.62 1.46
N PHE A 254 7.25 -5.41 1.51
CA PHE A 254 6.58 -4.40 2.32
C PHE A 254 5.53 -5.03 3.24
N ILE A 255 5.87 -5.19 4.50
CA ILE A 255 4.93 -5.67 5.53
C ILE A 255 4.75 -4.62 6.61
N ASP A 256 3.53 -4.46 7.11
CA ASP A 256 3.24 -3.50 8.17
C ASP A 256 2.21 -4.06 9.14
N ARG A 257 2.05 -3.43 10.29
CA ARG A 257 1.14 -3.82 11.35
C ARG A 257 -0.29 -3.92 10.82
N LEU A 258 -0.94 -5.02 11.19
CA LEU A 258 -2.34 -5.27 10.86
C LEU A 258 -3.26 -4.26 11.56
N SER A 259 -4.42 -4.06 10.95
CA SER A 259 -5.43 -3.07 11.33
C SER A 259 -6.79 -3.72 11.55
N THR A 260 -7.75 -2.93 12.00
CA THR A 260 -9.15 -3.32 12.07
C THR A 260 -9.99 -2.45 11.13
N LEU A 261 -10.98 -3.07 10.49
CA LEU A 261 -11.99 -2.38 9.67
C LEU A 261 -13.37 -2.62 10.28
N ASP A 262 -13.91 -1.58 10.89
CA ASP A 262 -15.21 -1.56 11.57
C ASP A 262 -16.27 -1.00 10.63
N ILE A 263 -17.14 -1.87 10.11
CA ILE A 263 -18.21 -1.50 9.19
C ILE A 263 -19.54 -1.41 9.94
N THR A 264 -20.21 -0.27 9.83
CA THR A 264 -21.60 -0.08 10.26
C THR A 264 -22.50 -0.03 9.03
N THR A 265 -23.55 -0.84 9.04
CA THR A 265 -24.57 -0.92 7.99
C THR A 265 -25.87 -0.34 8.51
N LEU A 266 -26.42 0.60 7.76
CA LEU A 266 -27.63 1.34 8.08
C LEU A 266 -28.62 1.20 6.92
N ALA A 267 -29.90 1.09 7.25
CA ALA A 267 -30.96 1.30 6.27
C ALA A 267 -31.08 2.78 5.95
N ASP A 268 -31.42 3.10 4.71
CA ASP A 268 -31.67 4.47 4.27
C ASP A 268 -32.84 5.12 5.01
N LYS A 269 -32.83 6.46 5.03
CA LYS A 269 -33.97 7.25 5.50
C LYS A 269 -35.20 6.89 4.69
N THR A 270 -36.35 6.84 5.35
CA THR A 270 -37.61 6.55 4.67
C THR A 270 -38.59 7.69 4.86
N ASN A 271 -39.19 8.12 3.74
CA ASN A 271 -40.33 9.01 3.78
C ASN A 271 -41.55 8.17 4.15
N GLN A 272 -42.18 8.54 5.26
CA GLN A 272 -43.38 7.92 5.76
C GLN A 272 -44.58 8.77 5.39
N ILE A 273 -45.67 8.10 5.05
CA ILE A 273 -46.96 8.70 4.70
C ILE A 273 -48.01 8.02 5.56
N VAL A 274 -48.67 8.79 6.42
CA VAL A 274 -49.81 8.33 7.21
C VAL A 274 -51.05 9.06 6.71
N SER A 275 -52.05 8.30 6.27
CA SER A 275 -53.28 8.84 5.69
C SER A 275 -54.53 8.39 6.44
N GLU A 276 -55.46 9.31 6.65
CA GLU A 276 -56.84 9.05 7.07
C GLU A 276 -57.77 9.40 5.89
N GLN A 277 -58.64 8.47 5.49
CA GLN A 277 -59.57 8.59 4.37
C GLN A 277 -61.05 8.65 4.80
N PHE A 278 -61.33 8.65 6.11
CA PHE A 278 -62.67 8.77 6.70
C PHE A 278 -63.71 7.79 6.13
N ASN A 279 -63.28 6.58 5.76
CA ASN A 279 -64.18 5.46 5.45
C ASN A 279 -65.01 5.07 6.69
N ASP A 280 -64.42 5.24 7.86
CA ASP A 280 -65.02 5.23 9.17
C ASP A 280 -64.28 6.23 10.09
N LEU A 281 -64.54 6.22 11.40
CA LEU A 281 -63.85 7.09 12.38
C LEU A 281 -62.73 6.36 13.13
N SER A 282 -62.19 5.26 12.64
CA SER A 282 -61.20 4.45 13.37
C SER A 282 -59.85 5.15 13.58
N GLY A 283 -59.42 6.03 12.68
CA GLY A 283 -58.25 6.88 12.89
C GLY A 283 -58.56 8.22 13.57
N VAL A 284 -59.77 8.40 14.08
CA VAL A 284 -60.17 9.56 14.90
C VAL A 284 -60.09 9.19 16.39
N ALA A 285 -59.26 9.91 17.15
CA ALA A 285 -59.10 9.68 18.58
C ALA A 285 -60.28 10.21 19.40
N THR A 286 -60.73 11.44 19.10
CA THR A 286 -61.93 12.03 19.71
C THR A 286 -62.68 12.87 18.67
N SER A 287 -63.99 12.94 18.78
CA SER A 287 -64.83 13.76 17.91
C SER A 287 -66.08 14.25 18.62
N SER A 288 -66.64 15.33 18.09
CA SER A 288 -67.90 15.92 18.54
C SER A 288 -68.66 16.46 17.33
N ALA A 289 -69.93 16.10 17.18
CA ALA A 289 -70.83 16.60 16.13
C ALA A 289 -70.32 16.44 14.67
N VAL A 290 -69.50 15.41 14.42
CA VAL A 290 -69.07 14.97 13.10
C VAL A 290 -69.31 13.48 12.92
N THR A 291 -69.38 13.02 11.67
CA THR A 291 -69.48 11.60 11.31
C THR A 291 -68.71 11.33 10.02
N ALA A 292 -68.25 10.09 9.84
CA ALA A 292 -67.84 9.59 8.54
C ALA A 292 -69.10 9.29 7.71
N ASN A 293 -69.20 9.86 6.51
CA ASN A 293 -70.30 9.60 5.58
C ASN A 293 -69.75 9.54 4.15
N ALA A 294 -70.02 8.44 3.45
CA ALA A 294 -69.61 8.22 2.06
C ALA A 294 -68.11 8.45 1.78
N GLY A 295 -67.23 8.20 2.76
CA GLY A 295 -65.78 8.38 2.62
C GLY A 295 -65.29 9.80 2.94
N SER A 296 -66.10 10.62 3.61
CA SER A 296 -65.70 11.96 4.04
C SER A 296 -66.10 12.22 5.49
N LEU A 297 -65.29 12.99 6.21
CA LEU A 297 -65.67 13.58 7.49
C LEU A 297 -66.60 14.77 7.24
N VAL A 298 -67.81 14.71 7.79
CA VAL A 298 -68.84 15.76 7.66
C VAL A 298 -69.47 16.06 9.01
N LEU A 299 -70.23 17.15 9.11
CA LEU A 299 -71.03 17.45 10.30
C LEU A 299 -72.12 16.39 10.49
N THR A 300 -72.47 16.07 11.75
CA THR A 300 -73.57 15.15 12.03
C THR A 300 -74.90 15.76 11.59
N ASP A 301 -75.66 15.01 10.78
CA ASP A 301 -77.04 15.33 10.40
C ASP A 301 -78.02 14.73 11.43
N VAL A 302 -78.96 15.55 11.90
CA VAL A 302 -80.11 15.08 12.67
C VAL A 302 -81.39 15.54 11.98
N ALA A 303 -82.10 14.57 11.37
CA ALA A 303 -83.37 14.78 10.69
C ALA A 303 -83.33 15.80 9.52
N GLY A 304 -82.25 15.78 8.74
CA GLY A 304 -82.05 16.64 7.56
C GLY A 304 -81.46 18.02 7.87
N SER A 305 -80.88 18.18 9.07
CA SER A 305 -80.22 19.41 9.51
C SER A 305 -78.86 19.07 10.06
N TYR A 306 -77.81 19.59 9.42
CA TYR A 306 -76.45 19.50 9.92
C TYR A 306 -76.26 20.31 11.20
N SER A 307 -75.44 19.79 12.10
CA SER A 307 -74.97 20.50 13.30
C SER A 307 -74.23 21.77 12.89
N PRO A 308 -74.36 22.91 13.61
CA PRO A 308 -73.75 24.17 13.20
C PRO A 308 -72.21 24.16 13.24
N SER A 309 -71.63 23.31 14.10
CA SER A 309 -70.19 23.11 14.22
C SER A 309 -69.88 21.71 14.74
N GLY A 310 -68.70 21.20 14.40
CA GLY A 310 -68.18 19.93 14.88
C GLY A 310 -66.67 19.86 14.75
N GLU A 311 -66.06 18.92 15.46
CA GLU A 311 -64.62 18.75 15.49
C GLU A 311 -64.21 17.27 15.53
N ALA A 312 -63.04 16.98 14.97
CA ALA A 312 -62.37 15.69 15.10
C ALA A 312 -60.89 15.91 15.39
N PHE A 313 -60.34 15.13 16.33
CA PHE A 313 -58.91 15.00 16.55
C PHE A 313 -58.48 13.61 16.09
N LEU A 314 -57.56 13.56 15.15
CA LEU A 314 -57.02 12.30 14.65
C LEU A 314 -56.17 11.60 15.71
N ALA A 315 -55.95 10.30 15.51
CA ALA A 315 -54.94 9.56 16.26
C ALA A 315 -53.57 10.23 16.13
N SER A 316 -52.81 10.21 17.23
CA SER A 316 -51.50 10.85 17.26
C SER A 316 -50.51 10.13 16.34
N THR A 317 -49.84 10.90 15.50
CA THR A 317 -48.70 10.42 14.71
C THR A 317 -47.45 10.57 15.58
N SER A 318 -46.86 9.45 16.00
CA SER A 318 -45.72 9.39 16.92
C SER A 318 -44.66 8.41 16.39
N PRO A 319 -43.85 8.82 15.40
CA PRO A 319 -42.85 7.94 14.80
C PRO A 319 -41.76 7.56 15.80
N ALA A 320 -41.24 6.34 15.71
CA ALA A 320 -40.26 5.84 16.68
C ALA A 320 -38.89 6.52 16.56
N ILE A 321 -38.55 6.97 15.35
CA ILE A 321 -37.22 7.48 14.95
C ILE A 321 -37.37 8.70 14.04
N LEU A 322 -38.31 9.59 14.39
CA LEU A 322 -38.58 10.82 13.64
C LEU A 322 -37.29 11.64 13.44
N GLN A 323 -36.93 11.88 12.18
CA GLN A 323 -35.83 12.75 11.82
C GLN A 323 -36.30 14.17 11.51
N GLN A 324 -37.38 14.26 10.75
CA GLN A 324 -37.89 15.52 10.23
C GLN A 324 -39.37 15.37 9.87
N TRP A 325 -40.18 16.35 10.25
CA TRP A 325 -41.53 16.50 9.71
C TRP A 325 -41.45 17.04 8.27
N ASP A 326 -42.43 16.77 7.41
CA ASP A 326 -42.45 17.34 6.05
C ASP A 326 -43.66 18.26 5.87
N LYS A 327 -44.84 17.69 5.63
CA LYS A 327 -46.06 18.46 5.37
C LYS A 327 -47.32 17.70 5.79
N VAL A 328 -48.41 18.45 5.93
CA VAL A 328 -49.77 17.92 6.01
C VAL A 328 -50.52 18.31 4.75
N GLU A 329 -51.10 17.32 4.09
CA GLU A 329 -51.97 17.50 2.91
C GLU A 329 -53.40 17.13 3.28
N MET A 330 -54.35 17.90 2.77
CA MET A 330 -55.77 17.68 2.97
C MET A 330 -56.52 17.85 1.65
N THR A 331 -57.38 16.88 1.35
CA THR A 331 -58.36 16.95 0.27
C THR A 331 -59.73 17.19 0.89
N SER A 332 -60.40 18.27 0.49
CA SER A 332 -61.68 18.66 1.07
C SER A 332 -62.57 19.40 0.08
N VAL A 333 -63.86 19.43 0.38
CA VAL A 333 -64.89 20.23 -0.30
C VAL A 333 -65.46 21.21 0.71
N VAL A 334 -65.33 22.51 0.42
CA VAL A 334 -65.84 23.59 1.28
C VAL A 334 -66.86 24.42 0.49
N PRO A 335 -68.15 24.04 0.48
CA PRO A 335 -69.20 24.83 -0.15
C PRO A 335 -69.33 26.24 0.46
N ALA A 336 -70.03 27.14 -0.24
CA ALA A 336 -70.41 28.44 0.33
C ALA A 336 -71.17 28.24 1.65
N ASP A 337 -71.09 29.24 2.55
CA ASP A 337 -71.72 29.21 3.88
C ASP A 337 -71.15 28.16 4.87
N THR A 338 -70.10 27.44 4.48
CA THR A 338 -69.38 26.48 5.32
C THR A 338 -67.93 26.90 5.56
N THR A 339 -67.33 26.41 6.64
CA THR A 339 -65.91 26.63 6.96
C THR A 339 -65.24 25.33 7.39
N LEU A 340 -63.99 25.20 7.03
CA LEU A 340 -63.11 24.12 7.45
C LEU A 340 -61.79 24.73 7.93
N ILE A 341 -61.34 24.30 9.10
CA ILE A 341 -60.07 24.72 9.69
C ILE A 341 -59.29 23.48 10.16
N LEU A 342 -58.04 23.38 9.74
CA LEU A 342 -57.08 22.37 10.21
C LEU A 342 -56.10 23.02 11.19
N GLN A 343 -55.83 22.36 12.31
CA GLN A 343 -54.86 22.80 13.31
C GLN A 343 -54.01 21.63 13.79
N LEU A 344 -52.77 21.90 14.17
CA LEU A 344 -51.84 20.91 14.72
C LEU A 344 -51.68 21.09 16.23
N TYR A 345 -51.72 19.96 16.92
CA TYR A 345 -51.64 19.87 18.37
C TYR A 345 -50.53 18.90 18.78
N THR A 346 -50.08 19.03 20.02
CA THR A 346 -49.23 18.06 20.72
C THR A 346 -49.93 17.54 21.97
N GLY A 347 -49.52 16.37 22.45
CA GLY A 347 -50.16 15.68 23.57
C GLY A 347 -51.43 14.92 23.16
N THR A 348 -51.65 13.75 23.76
CA THR A 348 -52.72 12.81 23.37
C THR A 348 -53.99 12.92 24.22
N SER A 349 -53.93 13.58 25.37
CA SER A 349 -55.05 13.66 26.34
C SER A 349 -55.61 15.07 26.54
N THR A 350 -54.80 16.12 26.32
CA THR A 350 -55.19 17.52 26.54
C THR A 350 -54.89 18.43 25.34
N TYR A 351 -54.79 17.86 24.13
CA TYR A 351 -54.49 18.51 22.84
C TYR A 351 -54.02 19.98 22.96
N ILE A 352 -52.72 20.16 23.11
CA ILE A 352 -52.09 21.47 23.28
C ILE A 352 -51.76 22.01 21.89
N LEU A 353 -52.32 23.15 21.52
CA LEU A 353 -52.08 23.74 20.19
C LEU A 353 -50.59 24.05 20.01
N VAL A 354 -50.01 23.64 18.88
CA VAL A 354 -48.63 24.05 18.51
C VAL A 354 -48.64 25.57 18.31
N PRO A 355 -47.84 26.34 19.05
CA PRO A 355 -47.93 27.80 19.02
C PRO A 355 -47.46 28.38 17.69
N ASP A 356 -47.96 29.56 17.33
CA ASP A 356 -47.56 30.29 16.11
C ASP A 356 -46.07 30.62 16.04
N SER A 357 -45.37 30.62 17.19
CA SER A 357 -43.91 30.78 17.22
C SER A 357 -43.15 29.59 16.63
N ALA A 358 -43.77 28.40 16.62
CA ALA A 358 -43.21 27.17 16.05
C ALA A 358 -43.83 26.84 14.69
N LEU A 359 -45.14 27.08 14.53
CA LEU A 359 -45.85 26.87 13.27
C LEU A 359 -46.73 28.10 12.94
N PRO A 360 -46.18 29.10 12.23
CA PRO A 360 -46.90 30.33 11.93
C PRO A 360 -48.26 30.08 11.24
N GLY A 361 -49.33 30.60 11.84
CA GLY A 361 -50.69 30.51 11.31
C GLY A 361 -51.54 29.42 11.97
N ASN A 362 -50.95 28.52 12.75
CA ASN A 362 -51.68 27.43 13.42
C ASN A 362 -52.68 27.93 14.48
N GLY A 363 -52.43 29.09 15.09
CA GLY A 363 -53.35 29.76 16.03
C GLY A 363 -54.70 30.10 15.43
N VAL A 364 -54.70 30.61 14.20
CA VAL A 364 -55.92 30.90 13.41
C VAL A 364 -56.42 29.62 12.72
N GLY A 365 -55.49 28.72 12.39
CA GLY A 365 -55.71 27.47 11.69
C GLY A 365 -55.67 27.60 10.16
N PHE A 366 -55.44 26.47 9.51
CA PHE A 366 -55.19 26.38 8.08
C PHE A 366 -56.44 25.98 7.32
N SER A 367 -56.82 26.80 6.33
CA SER A 367 -57.91 26.51 5.39
C SER A 367 -57.40 26.16 3.99
N SER A 368 -56.08 26.00 3.83
CA SER A 368 -55.40 25.67 2.57
C SER A 368 -54.41 24.53 2.79
N SER A 369 -54.19 23.73 1.75
CA SER A 369 -53.27 22.59 1.71
C SER A 369 -52.27 22.77 0.56
N PRO A 370 -50.99 22.36 0.71
CA PRO A 370 -50.39 21.73 1.89
C PRO A 370 -50.04 22.73 3.00
N VAL A 371 -49.92 22.22 4.23
CA VAL A 371 -49.32 22.91 5.38
C VAL A 371 -47.91 22.39 5.56
N ASP A 372 -46.91 23.25 5.38
CA ASP A 372 -45.50 22.94 5.64
C ASP A 372 -45.26 22.87 7.15
N ILE A 373 -44.77 21.72 7.62
CA ILE A 373 -44.46 21.47 9.03
C ILE A 373 -42.98 21.12 9.23
N SER A 374 -42.16 21.26 8.19
CA SER A 374 -40.77 20.84 8.18
C SER A 374 -39.85 21.64 9.11
N GLY A 375 -40.29 22.83 9.51
CA GLY A 375 -39.60 23.68 10.49
C GLY A 375 -39.84 23.28 11.96
N LEU A 376 -40.69 22.29 12.25
CA LEU A 376 -40.97 21.87 13.62
C LEU A 376 -39.78 21.11 14.22
N ASP A 377 -39.36 21.56 15.41
CA ASP A 377 -38.33 20.88 16.20
C ASP A 377 -38.83 19.51 16.68
N VAL A 378 -38.19 18.44 16.20
CA VAL A 378 -38.60 17.05 16.46
C VAL A 378 -38.38 16.60 17.91
N ALA A 379 -37.50 17.27 18.67
CA ALA A 379 -37.30 16.98 20.08
C ALA A 379 -38.41 17.60 20.95
N THR A 380 -38.92 18.76 20.54
CA THR A 380 -40.03 19.47 21.18
C THR A 380 -41.37 18.88 20.77
N TYR A 381 -41.52 18.48 19.50
CA TYR A 381 -42.73 17.91 18.92
C TYR A 381 -42.45 16.50 18.35
N PRO A 382 -42.18 15.50 19.21
CA PRO A 382 -41.91 14.13 18.77
C PRO A 382 -43.18 13.42 18.25
N SER A 383 -44.35 13.99 18.55
CA SER A 383 -45.63 13.54 18.04
C SER A 383 -46.57 14.71 17.78
N LEU A 384 -47.45 14.52 16.79
CA LEU A 384 -48.45 15.50 16.38
C LEU A 384 -49.84 14.86 16.34
N VAL A 385 -50.85 15.68 16.61
CA VAL A 385 -52.26 15.37 16.46
C VAL A 385 -52.85 16.41 15.52
N ILE A 386 -53.60 15.96 14.52
CA ILE A 386 -54.30 16.86 13.60
C ILE A 386 -55.73 17.03 14.12
N GLY A 387 -56.11 18.27 14.39
CA GLY A 387 -57.48 18.65 14.69
C GLY A 387 -58.14 19.30 13.49
N VAL A 388 -59.40 18.94 13.23
CA VAL A 388 -60.21 19.47 12.14
C VAL A 388 -61.49 20.03 12.74
N GLN A 389 -61.82 21.27 12.40
CA GLN A 389 -63.06 21.93 12.77
C GLN A 389 -63.89 22.21 11.53
N LEU A 390 -65.14 21.80 11.58
CA LEU A 390 -66.14 22.01 10.54
C LEU A 390 -67.22 22.93 11.09
N ALA A 391 -67.72 23.87 10.28
CA ALA A 391 -68.90 24.65 10.64
C ALA A 391 -69.74 24.99 9.42
N THR A 392 -71.02 25.25 9.64
CA THR A 392 -71.97 25.70 8.62
C THR A 392 -72.94 26.73 9.17
N THR A 393 -73.24 27.74 8.36
CA THR A 393 -74.34 28.69 8.61
C THR A 393 -75.61 28.32 7.84
N ASN A 394 -75.53 27.32 6.97
CA ASN A 394 -76.64 26.76 6.22
C ASN A 394 -76.80 25.28 6.55
N SER A 395 -77.83 24.94 7.34
CA SER A 395 -78.02 23.60 7.90
C SER A 395 -78.31 22.50 6.88
N THR A 396 -78.48 22.82 5.59
CA THR A 396 -78.67 21.82 4.51
C THR A 396 -77.37 21.45 3.78
N ILE A 397 -76.25 22.09 4.11
CA ILE A 397 -74.93 21.83 3.50
C ILE A 397 -73.86 21.70 4.57
N THR A 398 -72.85 20.88 4.28
CA THR A 398 -71.75 20.58 5.20
C THR A 398 -70.43 20.63 4.44
N PRO A 399 -69.34 21.14 5.05
CA PRO A 399 -68.01 20.92 4.50
C PRO A 399 -67.65 19.43 4.65
N ALA A 400 -66.82 18.93 3.75
CA ALA A 400 -66.40 17.53 3.72
C ALA A 400 -64.88 17.44 3.66
N VAL A 401 -64.28 16.55 4.47
CA VAL A 401 -62.86 16.20 4.38
C VAL A 401 -62.75 14.78 3.86
N ASP A 402 -62.18 14.61 2.67
CA ASP A 402 -62.06 13.31 2.04
C ASP A 402 -60.80 12.58 2.50
N THR A 403 -59.70 13.30 2.68
CA THR A 403 -58.44 12.69 3.12
C THR A 403 -57.56 13.70 3.84
N ILE A 404 -56.86 13.25 4.87
CA ILE A 404 -55.74 13.94 5.50
C ILE A 404 -54.51 13.04 5.43
N VAL A 405 -53.38 13.60 5.02
CA VAL A 405 -52.09 12.92 4.90
C VAL A 405 -51.06 13.71 5.68
N ILE A 406 -50.32 13.05 6.58
CA ILE A 406 -49.12 13.61 7.20
C ILE A 406 -47.88 12.88 6.68
N GLN A 407 -46.89 13.65 6.27
CA GLN A 407 -45.61 13.16 5.75
C GLN A 407 -44.47 13.54 6.69
N TYR A 408 -43.52 12.62 6.86
CA TYR A 408 -42.32 12.81 7.66
C TYR A 408 -41.20 11.88 7.21
N VAL A 409 -39.99 12.12 7.68
CA VAL A 409 -38.80 11.33 7.42
C VAL A 409 -38.39 10.60 8.70
N GLU A 410 -38.19 9.29 8.60
CA GLU A 410 -37.56 8.48 9.64
C GLU A 410 -36.05 8.40 9.43
N SER A 411 -35.30 8.44 10.54
CA SER A 411 -33.84 8.39 10.56
C SER A 411 -33.31 7.04 10.08
N GLU A 412 -32.02 7.01 9.71
CA GLU A 412 -31.32 5.76 9.43
C GLU A 412 -31.31 4.82 10.65
N THR A 413 -31.52 3.52 10.42
CA THR A 413 -31.50 2.50 11.47
C THR A 413 -30.44 1.44 11.21
N PRO A 414 -29.88 0.80 12.26
CA PRO A 414 -28.97 -0.32 12.07
C PRO A 414 -29.60 -1.45 11.25
N LEU A 415 -28.91 -1.88 10.19
CA LEU A 415 -29.38 -2.92 9.30
C LEU A 415 -28.55 -4.20 9.49
N GLY A 416 -29.11 -5.15 10.24
CA GLY A 416 -28.45 -6.43 10.48
C GLY A 416 -28.60 -7.43 9.35
N SER A 417 -27.82 -8.52 9.43
CA SER A 417 -27.85 -9.64 8.49
C SER A 417 -27.47 -9.28 7.05
N VAL A 418 -26.67 -8.23 6.86
CA VAL A 418 -26.15 -7.84 5.55
C VAL A 418 -24.84 -8.57 5.28
N SER A 419 -24.80 -9.39 4.21
CA SER A 419 -23.56 -10.00 3.75
C SER A 419 -22.73 -9.00 2.96
N LEU A 420 -21.48 -8.81 3.40
CA LEU A 420 -20.52 -7.87 2.84
C LEU A 420 -19.31 -8.62 2.30
N ILE A 421 -18.81 -8.15 1.16
CA ILE A 421 -17.52 -8.57 0.58
C ILE A 421 -16.62 -7.34 0.56
N SER A 422 -15.41 -7.47 1.09
CA SER A 422 -14.38 -6.45 1.13
C SER A 422 -13.17 -6.94 0.33
N LEU A 423 -12.93 -6.32 -0.82
CA LEU A 423 -11.89 -6.72 -1.76
C LEU A 423 -10.74 -5.71 -1.72
N GLY A 424 -9.54 -6.17 -1.34
CA GLY A 424 -8.32 -5.34 -1.35
C GLY A 424 -7.89 -5.00 -2.78
N ALA A 425 -7.19 -3.89 -2.98
CA ALA A 425 -6.69 -3.46 -4.28
C ALA A 425 -5.39 -4.19 -4.70
N LYS A 426 -4.63 -4.74 -3.75
CA LYS A 426 -3.41 -5.51 -4.03
C LYS A 426 -3.73 -6.83 -4.75
N THR A 427 -2.93 -7.16 -5.77
CA THR A 427 -3.05 -8.40 -6.55
C THR A 427 -1.77 -9.24 -6.47
N ILE A 428 -1.92 -10.57 -6.44
CA ILE A 428 -0.79 -11.52 -6.51
C ILE A 428 -0.40 -11.90 -7.94
N GLY A 429 -1.16 -11.45 -8.94
CA GLY A 429 -0.93 -11.73 -10.35
C GLY A 429 -2.22 -11.69 -11.15
N THR A 430 -2.20 -12.34 -12.32
CA THR A 430 -3.41 -12.53 -13.14
C THR A 430 -3.63 -14.00 -13.48
N ASP A 431 -4.90 -14.34 -13.68
CA ASP A 431 -5.34 -15.64 -14.18
C ASP A 431 -5.01 -15.82 -15.69
N ALA A 432 -5.42 -16.95 -16.26
CA ALA A 432 -5.23 -17.26 -17.69
C ALA A 432 -6.01 -16.32 -18.64
N SER A 433 -7.03 -15.63 -18.16
CA SER A 433 -7.83 -14.65 -18.91
C SER A 433 -7.34 -13.22 -18.72
N SER A 434 -6.19 -13.02 -18.06
CA SER A 434 -5.65 -11.70 -17.68
C SER A 434 -6.51 -10.94 -16.65
N SER A 435 -7.37 -11.64 -15.92
CA SER A 435 -8.13 -11.04 -14.80
C SER A 435 -7.24 -10.97 -13.56
N PRO A 436 -7.32 -9.90 -12.75
CA PRO A 436 -6.55 -9.77 -11.52
C PRO A 436 -6.94 -10.85 -10.50
N VAL A 437 -5.93 -11.48 -9.89
CA VAL A 437 -6.11 -12.34 -8.71
C VAL A 437 -5.74 -11.52 -7.48
N TYR A 438 -6.75 -11.17 -6.69
CA TYR A 438 -6.59 -10.32 -5.52
C TYR A 438 -5.89 -11.07 -4.38
N LYS A 439 -5.06 -10.33 -3.64
CA LYS A 439 -4.34 -10.88 -2.47
C LYS A 439 -5.28 -11.11 -1.29
N THR A 440 -6.26 -10.23 -1.11
CA THR A 440 -7.13 -10.21 0.05
C THR A 440 -8.58 -10.04 -0.36
N GLU A 441 -9.41 -11.00 0.05
CA GLU A 441 -10.85 -10.93 0.04
C GLU A 441 -11.35 -11.30 1.43
N LEU A 442 -12.15 -10.42 2.03
CA LEU A 442 -12.77 -10.65 3.34
C LEU A 442 -14.27 -10.70 3.15
N THR A 443 -14.93 -11.66 3.80
CA THR A 443 -16.39 -11.80 3.76
C THR A 443 -16.94 -11.87 5.18
N GLY A 444 -18.09 -11.28 5.40
CA GLY A 444 -18.73 -11.29 6.70
C GLY A 444 -20.17 -10.81 6.64
N THR A 445 -20.90 -10.95 7.75
CA THR A 445 -22.30 -10.55 7.85
C THR A 445 -22.50 -9.63 9.04
N SER A 446 -23.20 -8.51 8.86
CA SER A 446 -23.49 -7.59 9.96
C SER A 446 -24.39 -8.23 11.02
N ASN A 447 -24.16 -7.90 12.30
CA ASN A 447 -24.97 -8.39 13.41
C ASN A 447 -26.30 -7.61 13.53
N GLY A 448 -27.16 -7.94 14.50
CA GLY A 448 -28.45 -7.26 14.71
C GLY A 448 -28.37 -5.76 15.03
N SER A 449 -27.18 -5.24 15.36
CA SER A 449 -26.91 -3.82 15.53
C SER A 449 -26.21 -3.20 14.30
N GLY A 450 -26.27 -3.87 13.14
CA GLY A 450 -25.70 -3.41 11.88
C GLY A 450 -24.17 -3.38 11.85
N LYS A 451 -23.46 -4.01 12.81
CA LYS A 451 -21.99 -3.95 12.87
C LYS A 451 -21.32 -5.21 12.32
N LEU A 452 -20.22 -5.03 11.61
CA LEU A 452 -19.27 -6.06 11.20
C LEU A 452 -17.85 -5.57 11.47
N ILE A 453 -17.01 -6.43 12.04
CA ILE A 453 -15.61 -6.11 12.34
C ILE A 453 -14.74 -7.12 11.60
N PHE A 454 -13.84 -6.62 10.76
CA PHE A 454 -12.72 -7.39 10.25
C PHE A 454 -11.48 -7.10 11.10
N SER A 455 -10.96 -8.13 11.77
CA SER A 455 -9.66 -8.07 12.43
C SER A 455 -8.55 -8.48 11.47
N ASP A 456 -7.30 -8.16 11.84
CA ASP A 456 -6.10 -8.62 11.13
C ASP A 456 -6.07 -8.19 9.65
N VAL A 457 -6.54 -6.97 9.37
CA VAL A 457 -6.66 -6.41 8.03
C VAL A 457 -5.32 -5.80 7.59
N GLU A 458 -4.82 -6.21 6.43
CA GLU A 458 -3.63 -5.63 5.83
C GLU A 458 -3.89 -4.17 5.40
N TYR A 459 -2.86 -3.32 5.44
CA TYR A 459 -2.99 -1.97 4.88
C TYR A 459 -3.20 -2.04 3.36
N ASP A 460 -4.32 -1.49 2.90
CA ASP A 460 -4.71 -1.46 1.50
C ASP A 460 -5.90 -0.49 1.29
N SER A 461 -6.35 -0.36 0.05
CA SER A 461 -7.66 0.18 -0.29
C SER A 461 -8.65 -0.96 -0.52
N TYR A 462 -9.74 -0.99 0.24
CA TYR A 462 -10.76 -2.04 0.18
C TYR A 462 -12.03 -1.53 -0.51
N THR A 463 -12.45 -2.22 -1.57
CA THR A 463 -13.75 -2.00 -2.21
C THR A 463 -14.79 -2.86 -1.52
N ILE A 464 -15.83 -2.23 -0.97
CA ILE A 464 -16.90 -2.93 -0.26
C ILE A 464 -18.09 -3.09 -1.20
N SER A 465 -18.66 -4.30 -1.23
CA SER A 465 -19.96 -4.59 -1.83
C SER A 465 -20.89 -5.20 -0.79
N ALA A 466 -22.20 -4.96 -0.96
CA ALA A 466 -23.25 -5.49 -0.10
C ALA A 466 -24.19 -6.36 -0.91
N THR A 467 -24.27 -7.65 -0.60
CA THR A 467 -25.08 -8.58 -1.37
C THR A 467 -26.57 -8.25 -1.25
N GLY A 468 -27.22 -7.94 -2.38
CA GLY A 468 -28.64 -7.61 -2.43
C GLY A 468 -29.00 -6.16 -2.12
N TYR A 469 -28.00 -5.28 -1.99
CA TYR A 469 -28.18 -3.86 -1.69
C TYR A 469 -27.33 -2.98 -2.59
N ASP A 470 -27.88 -1.83 -2.95
CA ASP A 470 -27.07 -0.73 -3.49
C ASP A 470 -26.50 0.06 -2.31
N ILE A 471 -25.21 0.41 -2.39
CA ILE A 471 -24.60 1.33 -1.42
C ILE A 471 -24.97 2.75 -1.81
N ARG A 472 -25.96 3.32 -1.11
CA ARG A 472 -26.42 4.70 -1.33
C ARG A 472 -25.42 5.73 -0.84
N GLU A 473 -24.82 5.45 0.32
CA GLU A 473 -23.72 6.26 0.83
C GLU A 473 -22.65 5.40 1.47
N ALA A 474 -21.39 5.81 1.30
CA ALA A 474 -20.24 5.24 1.98
C ALA A 474 -19.50 6.37 2.72
N CYS A 475 -19.80 6.53 4.00
CA CYS A 475 -19.36 7.63 4.85
C CYS A 475 -17.90 7.50 5.29
N GLN A 476 -16.98 7.55 4.34
CA GLN A 476 -15.54 7.80 4.46
C GLN A 476 -15.04 7.85 3.02
N ALA A 477 -15.05 6.70 2.37
CA ALA A 477 -15.02 6.47 0.94
C ALA A 477 -15.36 4.99 0.69
N ASN A 478 -15.76 4.65 -0.53
CA ASN A 478 -15.72 3.28 -1.03
C ASN A 478 -15.16 3.37 -2.46
N PRO A 479 -13.91 2.93 -2.72
CA PRO A 479 -13.04 2.15 -1.81
C PRO A 479 -12.59 2.88 -0.54
N VAL A 480 -12.50 2.15 0.58
CA VAL A 480 -12.02 2.66 1.88
C VAL A 480 -10.53 2.40 2.03
N LYS A 481 -9.76 3.40 2.46
CA LYS A 481 -8.32 3.26 2.70
C LYS A 481 -8.06 2.86 4.15
N VAL A 482 -7.44 1.70 4.35
CA VAL A 482 -6.99 1.19 5.64
C VAL A 482 -5.49 1.45 5.77
N PHE A 483 -5.09 2.22 6.78
CA PHE A 483 -3.69 2.48 7.09
C PHE A 483 -3.16 1.45 8.10
N PRO A 484 -1.83 1.19 8.17
CA PRO A 484 -1.26 0.26 9.14
C PRO A 484 -1.53 0.65 10.60
N ASN A 485 -1.73 -0.33 11.48
CA ASN A 485 -1.98 -0.15 12.91
C ASN A 485 -3.10 0.87 13.23
N THR A 486 -4.19 0.85 12.47
CA THR A 486 -5.34 1.74 12.69
C THR A 486 -6.61 0.95 12.95
N ASN A 487 -7.58 1.62 13.60
CA ASN A 487 -8.97 1.21 13.53
C ASN A 487 -9.69 2.12 12.53
N THR A 488 -10.09 1.56 11.38
CA THR A 488 -10.77 2.29 10.32
C THR A 488 -12.27 2.05 10.42
N GLU A 489 -13.06 3.12 10.58
CA GLU A 489 -14.52 3.04 10.67
C GLU A 489 -15.18 3.45 9.34
N LEU A 490 -16.09 2.62 8.84
CA LEU A 490 -16.87 2.88 7.63
C LEU A 490 -18.36 2.69 7.90
N SER A 491 -19.15 3.74 7.71
CA SER A 491 -20.61 3.62 7.71
C SER A 491 -21.15 3.52 6.28
N LEU A 492 -22.01 2.53 6.02
CA LEU A 492 -22.70 2.31 4.77
C LEU A 492 -24.19 2.52 4.96
N ILE A 493 -24.78 3.37 4.14
CA ILE A 493 -26.23 3.51 4.03
C ILE A 493 -26.65 2.68 2.82
N LEU A 494 -27.52 1.71 3.06
CA LEU A 494 -27.92 0.69 2.11
C LEU A 494 -29.38 0.88 1.73
N GLY A 495 -29.66 0.73 0.44
CA GLY A 495 -31.02 0.72 -0.09
C GLY A 495 -31.29 -0.49 -0.96
N SER A 496 -32.53 -0.66 -1.38
CA SER A 496 -32.92 -1.73 -2.30
C SER A 496 -32.08 -1.69 -3.57
N ASN A 497 -31.61 -2.87 -3.99
CA ASN A 497 -30.77 -3.01 -5.17
C ASN A 497 -31.51 -2.58 -6.45
N THR A 498 -30.88 -1.78 -7.29
CA THR A 498 -31.40 -1.39 -8.61
C THR A 498 -30.50 -1.89 -9.72
N VAL A 499 -30.99 -1.97 -10.96
CA VAL A 499 -30.19 -2.52 -12.09
C VAL A 499 -29.06 -1.57 -12.48
N ASN A 500 -29.34 -0.26 -12.50
CA ASN A 500 -28.30 0.75 -12.68
C ASN A 500 -28.53 1.88 -11.70
N SER A 501 -27.44 2.31 -11.07
CA SER A 501 -27.43 3.37 -10.10
C SER A 501 -26.23 4.30 -10.33
N LEU A 502 -26.37 5.54 -9.87
CA LEU A 502 -25.29 6.51 -9.82
C LEU A 502 -25.20 7.09 -8.41
N ARG A 503 -24.06 6.87 -7.75
CA ARG A 503 -23.69 7.59 -6.54
C ARG A 503 -22.71 8.70 -6.89
N VAL A 504 -23.06 9.94 -6.55
CA VAL A 504 -22.23 11.12 -6.77
C VAL A 504 -21.57 11.51 -5.44
N VAL A 505 -20.27 11.75 -5.47
CA VAL A 505 -19.46 12.19 -4.33
C VAL A 505 -18.97 13.61 -4.61
N ALA A 506 -19.43 14.60 -3.86
CA ALA A 506 -18.96 15.98 -3.94
C ALA A 506 -17.94 16.25 -2.82
N LYS A 507 -16.75 16.71 -3.20
CA LYS A 507 -15.68 17.05 -2.25
C LYS A 507 -14.81 18.20 -2.75
N THR A 508 -14.03 18.80 -1.86
CA THR A 508 -12.99 19.76 -2.21
C THR A 508 -11.73 19.04 -2.70
N SER A 509 -10.81 19.78 -3.34
CA SER A 509 -9.46 19.30 -3.67
C SER A 509 -8.65 18.75 -2.48
N LEU A 510 -8.96 19.16 -1.25
CA LEU A 510 -8.36 18.62 -0.02
C LEU A 510 -9.07 17.36 0.52
N GLY A 511 -10.12 16.91 -0.16
CA GLY A 511 -10.90 15.73 0.22
C GLY A 511 -12.02 16.00 1.23
N THR A 512 -12.28 17.26 1.60
CA THR A 512 -13.41 17.62 2.47
C THR A 512 -14.72 17.36 1.75
N LYS A 513 -15.60 16.56 2.36
CA LYS A 513 -16.94 16.26 1.84
C LYS A 513 -17.80 17.54 1.82
N LEU A 514 -18.56 17.74 0.76
CA LEU A 514 -19.46 18.89 0.62
C LEU A 514 -20.90 18.45 0.87
N SER A 515 -21.46 18.80 2.02
CA SER A 515 -22.89 18.66 2.30
C SER A 515 -23.68 19.78 1.62
N ASP A 516 -24.99 19.54 1.45
CA ASP A 516 -25.96 20.53 0.97
C ASP A 516 -25.68 21.03 -0.46
N ALA A 517 -24.84 20.31 -1.22
CA ALA A 517 -24.63 20.56 -2.63
C ALA A 517 -25.83 20.01 -3.41
N THR A 518 -26.38 20.83 -4.31
CA THR A 518 -27.44 20.39 -5.22
C THR A 518 -26.80 19.67 -6.39
N VAL A 519 -27.25 18.44 -6.64
CA VAL A 519 -26.81 17.61 -7.76
C VAL A 519 -27.99 17.38 -8.67
N THR A 520 -27.87 17.81 -9.93
CA THR A 520 -28.86 17.56 -10.97
C THR A 520 -28.28 16.59 -11.99
N LEU A 521 -28.97 15.47 -12.19
CA LEU A 521 -28.68 14.46 -13.20
C LEU A 521 -29.76 14.55 -14.28
N SER A 522 -29.35 14.78 -15.52
CA SER A 522 -30.30 14.98 -16.63
C SER A 522 -29.86 14.27 -17.90
N ARG A 523 -30.83 13.96 -18.76
CA ARG A 523 -30.64 13.50 -20.15
C ARG A 523 -31.94 13.76 -20.93
N PRO A 524 -31.99 13.60 -22.26
CA PRO A 524 -33.23 13.81 -23.00
C PRO A 524 -34.41 12.99 -22.43
N GLY A 525 -35.44 13.68 -21.94
CA GLY A 525 -36.64 13.05 -21.34
C GLY A 525 -36.51 12.63 -19.87
N PHE A 526 -35.42 12.95 -19.18
CA PHE A 526 -35.21 12.63 -17.76
C PHE A 526 -34.46 13.76 -17.04
N SER A 527 -34.92 14.12 -15.85
CA SER A 527 -34.19 15.00 -14.94
C SER A 527 -34.53 14.63 -13.51
N ALA A 528 -33.51 14.47 -12.68
CA ALA A 528 -33.64 14.24 -11.25
C ALA A 528 -32.65 15.14 -10.52
N SER A 529 -33.02 15.62 -9.33
CA SER A 529 -32.10 16.33 -8.45
C SER A 529 -32.13 15.74 -7.06
N GLY A 530 -31.01 15.85 -6.36
CA GLY A 530 -30.89 15.51 -4.96
C GLY A 530 -29.86 16.41 -4.27
N ILE A 531 -29.85 16.37 -2.95
CA ILE A 531 -28.95 17.16 -2.12
C ILE A 531 -27.94 16.21 -1.48
N THR A 532 -26.67 16.60 -1.44
CA THR A 532 -25.65 15.77 -0.80
C THR A 532 -25.81 15.76 0.72
N SER A 533 -25.70 14.58 1.29
CA SER A 533 -25.73 14.36 2.74
C SER A 533 -24.47 14.94 3.44
N PRO A 534 -24.38 14.87 4.79
CA PRO A 534 -23.13 15.14 5.51
C PRO A 534 -21.94 14.28 5.05
N CYS A 535 -22.20 13.14 4.40
CA CYS A 535 -21.15 12.31 3.80
C CYS A 535 -20.67 12.81 2.43
N GLY A 536 -21.23 13.93 1.95
CA GLY A 536 -20.93 14.57 0.68
C GLY A 536 -21.44 13.76 -0.51
N GLN A 537 -22.50 12.98 -0.32
CA GLN A 537 -22.96 12.00 -1.30
C GLN A 537 -24.44 12.13 -1.57
N VAL A 538 -24.83 11.79 -2.80
CA VAL A 538 -26.22 11.63 -3.22
C VAL A 538 -26.31 10.43 -4.14
N TYR A 539 -27.44 9.73 -4.10
CA TYR A 539 -27.68 8.51 -4.85
C TYR A 539 -28.89 8.65 -5.77
N PHE A 540 -28.74 8.16 -7.01
CA PHE A 540 -29.79 8.05 -8.01
C PHE A 540 -29.92 6.58 -8.42
N GLY A 541 -31.03 5.95 -8.05
CA GLY A 541 -31.32 4.55 -8.40
C GLY A 541 -32.28 4.41 -9.57
N SER A 542 -32.48 3.17 -10.01
CA SER A 542 -33.46 2.80 -11.07
C SER A 542 -33.22 3.54 -12.39
N LEU A 543 -31.96 3.81 -12.71
CA LEU A 543 -31.58 4.52 -13.92
C LEU A 543 -31.60 3.57 -15.13
N THR A 544 -31.83 4.16 -16.31
CA THR A 544 -31.59 3.47 -17.57
C THR A 544 -30.09 3.48 -17.86
N SER A 545 -29.54 2.37 -18.35
CA SER A 545 -28.14 2.36 -18.78
C SER A 545 -27.96 3.24 -20.01
N ALA A 546 -27.06 4.22 -19.92
CA ALA A 546 -26.74 5.14 -21.01
C ALA A 546 -25.41 5.86 -20.74
N ASP A 547 -24.86 6.47 -21.79
CA ASP A 547 -23.58 7.19 -21.80
C ASP A 547 -23.72 8.72 -21.96
N ASP A 548 -24.95 9.23 -21.95
CA ASP A 548 -25.32 10.61 -22.28
C ASP A 548 -25.89 11.42 -21.11
N TYR A 549 -25.74 10.96 -19.86
CA TYR A 549 -26.19 11.75 -18.70
C TYR A 549 -25.32 13.00 -18.53
N GLU A 550 -25.94 14.13 -18.24
CA GLU A 550 -25.29 15.35 -17.82
C GLU A 550 -25.45 15.53 -16.31
N LEU A 551 -24.33 15.76 -15.64
CA LEU A 551 -24.26 15.97 -14.20
C LEU A 551 -23.88 17.43 -13.91
N LEU A 552 -24.76 18.15 -13.22
CA LEU A 552 -24.50 19.48 -12.69
C LEU A 552 -24.42 19.40 -11.16
N VAL A 553 -23.36 19.93 -10.56
CA VAL A 553 -23.21 20.00 -9.10
C VAL A 553 -22.96 21.45 -8.69
N GLU A 554 -23.79 21.93 -7.77
CA GLU A 554 -23.78 23.32 -7.29
C GLU A 554 -23.65 23.33 -5.77
N ALA A 555 -22.65 24.03 -5.26
CA ALA A 555 -22.40 24.16 -3.82
C ALA A 555 -22.20 25.64 -3.47
N ILE A 556 -22.82 26.09 -2.37
CA ILE A 556 -22.73 27.49 -1.94
C ILE A 556 -21.27 27.86 -1.69
N GLY A 557 -20.82 28.98 -2.28
CA GLY A 557 -19.44 29.45 -2.16
C GLY A 557 -18.46 28.83 -3.15
N TYR A 558 -18.90 27.93 -4.02
CA TYR A 558 -18.09 27.29 -5.05
C TYR A 558 -18.64 27.55 -6.46
N VAL A 559 -17.78 27.42 -7.47
CA VAL A 559 -18.19 27.50 -8.88
C VAL A 559 -18.84 26.18 -9.28
N SER A 560 -20.05 26.23 -9.85
CA SER A 560 -20.79 25.05 -10.33
C SER A 560 -19.94 24.19 -11.27
N GLN A 561 -20.01 22.88 -11.08
CA GLN A 561 -19.29 21.90 -11.89
C GLN A 561 -20.28 21.19 -12.82
N THR A 562 -19.95 21.11 -14.11
CA THR A 562 -20.76 20.39 -15.09
C THR A 562 -19.92 19.32 -15.77
N MET A 563 -20.43 18.08 -15.78
CA MET A 563 -19.83 16.94 -16.45
C MET A 563 -20.81 16.43 -17.51
N GLY A 564 -20.47 16.62 -18.78
CA GLY A 564 -21.20 16.01 -19.89
C GLY A 564 -20.86 14.52 -20.04
N SER A 565 -21.79 13.74 -20.61
CA SER A 565 -21.56 12.34 -21.02
C SER A 565 -21.11 11.41 -19.89
N THR A 566 -21.79 11.49 -18.75
CA THR A 566 -21.66 10.55 -17.64
C THR A 566 -22.29 9.21 -18.02
N THR A 567 -21.47 8.17 -18.16
CA THR A 567 -21.95 6.80 -18.34
C THR A 567 -22.47 6.21 -17.04
N VAL A 568 -23.66 5.61 -17.11
CA VAL A 568 -24.30 4.84 -16.05
C VAL A 568 -24.56 3.43 -16.57
N SER A 569 -23.95 2.45 -15.92
CA SER A 569 -24.15 1.00 -16.17
C SER A 569 -23.82 0.23 -14.91
N GLY A 570 -24.74 -0.60 -14.42
CA GLY A 570 -24.62 -1.19 -13.09
C GLY A 570 -24.51 -0.11 -12.00
N ASP A 571 -23.79 -0.41 -10.92
CA ASP A 571 -23.48 0.56 -9.87
C ASP A 571 -22.30 1.44 -10.25
N THR A 572 -22.58 2.69 -10.55
CA THR A 572 -21.57 3.68 -10.96
C THR A 572 -21.32 4.69 -9.84
N VAL A 573 -20.05 5.04 -9.61
CA VAL A 573 -19.66 6.13 -8.69
C VAL A 573 -18.98 7.24 -9.48
N LYS A 574 -19.39 8.50 -9.27
CA LYS A 574 -18.72 9.69 -9.83
C LYS A 574 -18.29 10.64 -8.73
N THR A 575 -17.03 11.05 -8.78
CA THR A 575 -16.47 12.03 -7.85
C THR A 575 -16.34 13.38 -8.54
N VAL A 576 -16.93 14.40 -7.94
CA VAL A 576 -16.83 15.80 -8.38
C VAL A 576 -15.98 16.55 -7.36
N THR A 577 -14.92 17.18 -7.85
CA THR A 577 -13.94 17.90 -7.01
C THR A 577 -14.02 19.39 -7.30
N PHE A 578 -14.20 20.19 -6.24
CA PHE A 578 -14.25 21.65 -6.28
C PHE A 578 -12.93 22.31 -5.88
#